data_AF-A0A950QDU7-F1
#
_entry.id   AF-A0A950QDU7-F1
#
_cell.length_a   1.000
_cell.length_b   1.000
_cell.length_c   1.000
_cell.angle_alpha   90.00
_cell.angle_beta   90.00
_cell.angle_gamma   90.00
#
_symmetry.space_group_name_H-M   'P 1'
#
loop_
_entity.id
_entity.type
_entity.pdbx_description
1 polymer ?
#
loop_
_entity_poly.entity_id
_entity_poly.type
_entity_poly.pdbx_seq_one_letter_code
_entity_poly.pdbx_strand_id
1 'polypeptide(L)'
;MKRLSTGVLALLMTVGVGFTAVAAHPGGSHGNIGTNAVAQDQGPASPPPANFGSPPSGQIPILYNDHHVYTKPDILKQGRVLAALVRGGTLLIPLRSMFEQMGATVSYDAGSKTATVSKAGAEVKVTVGKPEVVINGETRPLDVPPVIYQGTVLVPVRVISEGMGAYVQWVPDRHLVVVRYIPATPPPPPAPPPPSAMPPPPPPPPPPPAPYYDFYVAGDYIFSPKVYNEFVPGNTSTNNNGGFSYRLHGAIEIPIMALPFMVEVDYRQWNWQHNCAGKNDPECYVTTIGGLGQYFQPAFIGRDYDFDARLGLRILKPRIYLVGGYMWRGNNYGYPKETGAGVGLEKLPDLDRVFSWYGSALYYFGINGNYTSTPLACGNPTGSSCTYNVGYNMLKYDIGVSYTFPGFPLFIEVGFLGDRGWAYNAAPIGISEYGPYAGIGLKI
;
A
#
# COMPACT_ATOMS: atom_id res chain seq x y z
N MET A 1 -1.09 26.27 -33.71
CA MET A 1 -2.51 26.61 -33.45
C MET A 1 -3.32 25.31 -33.32
N LYS A 2 -3.88 25.00 -32.15
CA LYS A 2 -5.10 24.18 -31.98
C LYS A 2 -5.65 24.38 -30.56
N ARG A 3 -6.68 25.23 -30.49
CA ARG A 3 -7.64 25.59 -29.43
C ARG A 3 -7.41 25.09 -27.99
N LEU A 4 -7.31 26.05 -27.07
CA LEU A 4 -7.59 25.90 -25.64
C LEU A 4 -9.02 25.40 -25.40
N SER A 5 -9.25 24.64 -24.32
CA SER A 5 -10.56 24.53 -23.67
C SER A 5 -10.47 25.08 -22.24
N THR A 6 -11.04 26.25 -22.04
CA THR A 6 -11.24 26.91 -20.74
C THR A 6 -12.16 26.08 -19.85
N GLY A 7 -11.88 25.92 -18.55
CA GLY A 7 -12.92 25.39 -17.63
C GLY A 7 -12.54 24.60 -16.38
N VAL A 8 -11.42 24.85 -15.69
CA VAL A 8 -11.24 24.41 -14.28
C VAL A 8 -10.57 25.52 -13.46
N LEU A 9 -11.30 26.61 -13.21
CA LEU A 9 -10.86 27.67 -12.30
C LEU A 9 -12.06 28.45 -11.72
N ALA A 10 -12.91 27.80 -10.93
CA ALA A 10 -13.82 28.41 -9.94
C ALA A 10 -14.76 27.37 -9.30
N LEU A 11 -14.38 26.73 -8.18
CA LEU A 11 -15.29 26.37 -7.08
C LEU A 11 -14.51 25.84 -5.86
N LEU A 12 -14.44 26.61 -4.77
CA LEU A 12 -14.41 26.17 -3.35
C LEU A 12 -14.02 27.34 -2.43
N MET A 13 -14.93 28.30 -2.32
CA MET A 13 -14.94 29.35 -1.28
C MET A 13 -16.33 29.33 -0.64
N THR A 14 -16.58 28.36 0.24
CA THR A 14 -17.53 28.41 1.38
C THR A 14 -17.69 27.01 2.00
N VAL A 15 -16.95 26.73 3.07
CA VAL A 15 -17.41 25.86 4.17
C VAL A 15 -17.00 26.53 5.46
N GLY A 16 -17.92 27.30 6.05
CA GLY A 16 -17.76 27.80 7.42
C GLY A 16 -18.25 26.75 8.39
N VAL A 17 -17.34 26.14 9.16
CA VAL A 17 -17.68 25.38 10.37
C VAL A 17 -16.61 25.70 11.41
N GLY A 18 -16.96 26.49 12.43
CA GLY A 18 -16.20 26.53 13.67
C GLY A 18 -16.74 25.47 14.62
N PHE A 19 -15.87 24.83 15.41
CA PHE A 19 -16.29 24.10 16.61
C PHE A 19 -15.27 24.23 17.74
N THR A 20 -15.82 24.30 18.95
CA THR A 20 -15.15 24.44 20.24
C THR A 20 -14.60 23.12 20.79
N ALA A 21 -13.76 23.21 21.82
CA ALA A 21 -13.11 22.06 22.46
C ALA A 21 -13.93 21.39 23.59
N VAL A 22 -13.38 20.28 24.13
CA VAL A 22 -13.54 19.66 25.48
C VAL A 22 -14.25 18.29 25.58
N ALA A 23 -13.63 17.38 26.36
CA ALA A 23 -14.12 16.13 26.99
C ALA A 23 -14.38 14.88 26.08
N ALA A 24 -14.20 13.60 26.53
CA ALA A 24 -13.53 13.01 27.71
C ALA A 24 -13.26 11.47 27.50
N HIS A 25 -12.57 10.83 28.45
CA HIS A 25 -12.21 9.39 28.54
C HIS A 25 -13.44 8.44 28.63
N PRO A 26 -13.32 7.16 28.18
CA PRO A 26 -12.92 6.03 29.07
C PRO A 26 -12.02 4.95 28.40
N GLY A 27 -11.40 3.96 29.08
CA GLY A 27 -11.32 3.70 30.53
C GLY A 27 -11.59 2.26 30.99
N GLY A 28 -10.70 1.29 30.73
CA GLY A 28 -10.72 -0.09 31.32
C GLY A 28 -11.81 -1.05 30.77
N SER A 29 -11.84 -2.37 31.07
CA SER A 29 -10.96 -3.23 31.89
C SER A 29 -11.11 -4.73 31.52
N HIS A 30 -10.19 -5.54 32.05
CA HIS A 30 -9.85 -6.96 31.84
C HIS A 30 -10.92 -8.07 32.08
N GLY A 31 -10.69 -9.22 31.42
CA GLY A 31 -10.72 -10.57 32.03
C GLY A 31 -12.02 -11.39 31.91
N ASN A 32 -12.05 -12.71 32.19
CA ASN A 32 -10.98 -13.75 32.22
C ASN A 32 -11.65 -15.15 32.40
N ILE A 33 -11.09 -16.25 31.85
CA ILE A 33 -11.31 -17.68 32.25
C ILE A 33 -12.76 -18.25 32.09
N GLY A 34 -13.02 -19.50 31.70
CA GLY A 34 -12.19 -20.64 31.27
C GLY A 34 -12.94 -21.99 31.45
N THR A 35 -12.24 -23.13 31.32
CA THR A 35 -12.64 -24.52 31.72
C THR A 35 -13.85 -25.13 30.96
N ASN A 36 -13.97 -26.43 30.62
CA ASN A 36 -13.38 -27.73 31.02
C ASN A 36 -13.65 -28.77 29.87
N ALA A 37 -13.11 -30.00 29.77
CA ALA A 37 -12.11 -30.75 30.55
C ALA A 37 -11.48 -31.94 29.74
N VAL A 38 -10.52 -32.58 30.39
CA VAL A 38 -9.74 -33.83 30.17
C VAL A 38 -10.48 -35.10 29.66
N ALA A 39 -9.80 -35.91 28.83
CA ALA A 39 -9.72 -37.38 28.94
C ALA A 39 -8.50 -37.97 28.20
N GLN A 40 -7.77 -38.89 28.83
CA GLN A 40 -6.74 -39.76 28.21
C GLN A 40 -7.39 -41.02 27.62
N ASP A 41 -6.73 -41.72 26.68
CA ASP A 41 -6.00 -42.98 26.95
C ASP A 41 -5.78 -43.88 25.70
N GLN A 42 -4.70 -44.67 25.75
CA GLN A 42 -4.29 -45.89 25.02
C GLN A 42 -4.85 -46.27 23.62
N GLY A 43 -3.94 -46.64 22.72
CA GLY A 43 -4.22 -47.38 21.49
C GLY A 43 -3.86 -48.88 21.57
N PRO A 44 -4.39 -49.76 20.70
CA PRO A 44 -3.97 -51.16 20.63
C PRO A 44 -3.56 -51.70 19.24
N ALA A 45 -2.61 -52.65 19.28
CA ALA A 45 -2.31 -53.82 18.44
C ALA A 45 -2.76 -53.94 16.94
N SER A 46 -1.86 -54.55 16.15
CA SER A 46 -2.13 -55.06 14.80
C SER A 46 -2.94 -56.38 14.78
N PRO A 47 -3.83 -56.59 13.78
CA PRO A 47 -4.65 -57.80 13.68
C PRO A 47 -3.92 -58.98 13.01
N PRO A 48 -4.32 -60.24 13.31
CA PRO A 48 -3.76 -61.43 12.67
C PRO A 48 -4.27 -61.63 11.22
N PRO A 49 -3.53 -62.38 10.36
CA PRO A 49 -3.94 -62.66 9.00
C PRO A 49 -5.16 -63.58 8.95
N ALA A 50 -6.15 -63.25 8.12
CA ALA A 50 -7.41 -63.97 8.00
C ALA A 50 -7.29 -65.22 7.08
N ASN A 51 -8.04 -66.27 7.44
CA ASN A 51 -8.09 -67.56 6.74
C ASN A 51 -9.41 -67.69 5.96
N PHE A 52 -9.36 -68.02 4.67
CA PHE A 52 -10.50 -67.85 3.74
C PHE A 52 -10.99 -69.13 3.02
N GLY A 53 -10.47 -70.31 3.38
CA GLY A 53 -10.97 -71.60 2.86
C GLY A 53 -10.68 -71.87 1.38
N SER A 54 -11.17 -73.01 0.88
CA SER A 54 -10.89 -73.51 -0.48
C SER A 54 -12.11 -73.39 -1.41
N PRO A 55 -11.93 -72.99 -2.70
CA PRO A 55 -13.02 -72.87 -3.66
C PRO A 55 -13.57 -74.24 -4.12
N PRO A 56 -14.84 -74.32 -4.58
CA PRO A 56 -15.40 -75.55 -5.15
C PRO A 56 -14.70 -75.99 -6.45
N SER A 57 -14.70 -77.31 -6.70
CA SER A 57 -14.08 -77.93 -7.88
C SER A 57 -14.44 -77.23 -9.19
N GLY A 58 -13.41 -76.90 -9.99
CA GLY A 58 -13.56 -76.29 -11.32
C GLY A 58 -13.72 -74.76 -11.35
N GLN A 59 -13.69 -74.09 -10.19
CA GLN A 59 -13.84 -72.63 -10.10
C GLN A 59 -12.52 -71.93 -9.75
N ILE A 60 -12.14 -70.94 -10.55
CA ILE A 60 -10.92 -70.14 -10.38
C ILE A 60 -11.24 -68.92 -9.49
N PRO A 61 -10.62 -68.77 -8.30
CA PRO A 61 -10.72 -67.55 -7.50
C PRO A 61 -10.06 -66.35 -8.20
N ILE A 62 -10.60 -65.16 -7.93
CA ILE A 62 -10.05 -63.87 -8.37
C ILE A 62 -9.75 -63.01 -7.14
N LEU A 63 -8.50 -62.56 -7.03
CA LEU A 63 -8.09 -61.50 -6.10
C LEU A 63 -7.94 -60.19 -6.88
N TYR A 64 -8.62 -59.14 -6.45
CA TYR A 64 -8.41 -57.77 -6.92
C TYR A 64 -7.82 -56.93 -5.79
N ASN A 65 -6.63 -56.35 -6.03
CA ASN A 65 -5.92 -55.54 -5.04
C ASN A 65 -5.86 -56.20 -3.64
N ASP A 66 -5.53 -57.50 -3.65
CA ASP A 66 -5.45 -58.42 -2.50
C ASP A 66 -6.77 -58.67 -1.71
N HIS A 67 -7.94 -58.26 -2.27
CA HIS A 67 -9.29 -58.62 -1.79
C HIS A 67 -10.03 -59.57 -2.75
N HIS A 68 -10.97 -60.39 -2.25
CA HIS A 68 -11.78 -61.29 -3.08
C HIS A 68 -12.94 -60.56 -3.79
N VAL A 69 -13.07 -60.76 -5.12
CA VAL A 69 -14.13 -60.13 -5.92
C VAL A 69 -15.44 -60.92 -5.85
N TYR A 70 -16.34 -60.54 -4.95
CA TYR A 70 -17.71 -61.09 -4.91
C TYR A 70 -18.72 -60.27 -5.73
N THR A 71 -19.67 -60.96 -6.37
CA THR A 71 -20.90 -60.35 -6.86
C THR A 71 -21.79 -60.00 -5.65
N LYS A 72 -22.23 -58.73 -5.51
CA LYS A 72 -23.44 -58.43 -4.73
C LYS A 72 -24.63 -59.01 -5.51
N PRO A 73 -25.58 -59.71 -4.87
CA PRO A 73 -26.22 -59.30 -3.61
C PRO A 73 -25.97 -60.22 -2.41
N ASP A 74 -26.11 -59.67 -1.21
CA ASP A 74 -25.98 -60.40 0.05
C ASP A 74 -27.32 -61.02 0.48
N ILE A 75 -27.57 -62.27 0.10
CA ILE A 75 -28.41 -63.21 0.87
C ILE A 75 -27.77 -64.60 0.79
N LEU A 76 -27.61 -65.24 1.95
CA LEU A 76 -26.97 -66.55 2.09
C LEU A 76 -27.71 -67.67 1.33
N LYS A 77 -26.93 -68.51 0.64
CA LYS A 77 -27.29 -69.85 0.10
C LYS A 77 -28.43 -69.93 -0.93
N GLN A 78 -28.13 -69.69 -2.21
CA GLN A 78 -28.41 -70.59 -3.35
C GLN A 78 -28.01 -69.92 -4.69
N GLY A 79 -27.62 -70.68 -5.72
CA GLY A 79 -27.43 -70.15 -7.08
C GLY A 79 -26.12 -69.40 -7.38
N ARG A 80 -24.98 -69.83 -6.83
CA ARG A 80 -23.65 -69.21 -7.06
C ARG A 80 -23.21 -69.21 -8.53
N VAL A 81 -23.16 -68.04 -9.18
CA VAL A 81 -22.21 -67.75 -10.28
C VAL A 81 -20.98 -67.07 -9.66
N LEU A 82 -20.10 -67.87 -9.05
CA LEU A 82 -18.90 -67.41 -8.32
C LEU A 82 -17.58 -67.74 -9.02
N ALA A 83 -17.62 -67.98 -10.32
CA ALA A 83 -16.43 -68.33 -11.08
C ALA A 83 -16.37 -67.59 -12.39
N ALA A 84 -15.15 -67.26 -12.78
CA ALA A 84 -14.87 -66.96 -14.16
C ALA A 84 -15.09 -68.21 -15.02
N LEU A 85 -15.81 -68.08 -16.13
CA LEU A 85 -16.04 -69.16 -17.08
C LEU A 85 -14.84 -69.28 -18.01
N VAL A 86 -14.11 -70.38 -17.96
CA VAL A 86 -13.08 -70.67 -18.98
C VAL A 86 -13.78 -71.19 -20.23
N ARG A 87 -13.66 -70.45 -21.35
CA ARG A 87 -14.16 -70.86 -22.66
C ARG A 87 -13.07 -70.64 -23.70
N GLY A 88 -12.67 -71.70 -24.41
CA GLY A 88 -11.58 -71.64 -25.39
C GLY A 88 -10.24 -71.18 -24.79
N GLY A 89 -9.93 -71.57 -23.55
CA GLY A 89 -8.73 -71.12 -22.83
C GLY A 89 -8.81 -69.67 -22.29
N THR A 90 -9.83 -68.89 -22.67
CA THR A 90 -10.02 -67.51 -22.19
C THR A 90 -10.90 -67.48 -20.95
N LEU A 91 -10.50 -66.66 -19.98
CA LEU A 91 -11.19 -66.50 -18.70
C LEU A 91 -12.21 -65.35 -18.76
N LEU A 92 -13.51 -65.69 -18.73
CA LEU A 92 -14.64 -64.76 -18.82
C LEU A 92 -15.22 -64.44 -17.43
N ILE A 93 -15.38 -63.16 -17.09
CA ILE A 93 -15.76 -62.70 -15.73
C ILE A 93 -17.02 -61.82 -15.73
N PRO A 94 -17.81 -61.78 -14.62
CA PRO A 94 -18.93 -60.85 -14.46
C PRO A 94 -18.48 -59.39 -14.57
N LEU A 95 -18.88 -58.70 -15.64
CA LEU A 95 -18.49 -57.32 -15.92
C LEU A 95 -18.83 -56.39 -14.74
N ARG A 96 -20.11 -56.33 -14.36
CA ARG A 96 -20.60 -55.40 -13.32
C ARG A 96 -19.83 -55.53 -12.01
N SER A 97 -19.68 -56.75 -11.51
CA SER A 97 -19.16 -56.99 -10.16
C SER A 97 -17.67 -56.73 -10.02
N MET A 98 -16.89 -56.85 -11.09
CA MET A 98 -15.50 -56.39 -11.09
C MET A 98 -15.45 -54.86 -11.07
N PHE A 99 -16.13 -54.19 -11.98
CA PHE A 99 -15.94 -52.75 -12.19
C PHE A 99 -16.61 -51.87 -11.13
N GLU A 100 -17.71 -52.30 -10.52
CA GLU A 100 -18.28 -51.62 -9.34
C GLU A 100 -17.32 -51.64 -8.14
N GLN A 101 -16.56 -52.73 -7.93
CA GLN A 101 -15.52 -52.77 -6.89
C GLN A 101 -14.32 -51.86 -7.21
N MET A 102 -14.09 -51.55 -8.49
CA MET A 102 -13.13 -50.55 -8.93
C MET A 102 -13.64 -49.11 -8.77
N GLY A 103 -14.86 -48.90 -8.26
CA GLY A 103 -15.50 -47.59 -8.15
C GLY A 103 -15.98 -47.03 -9.49
N ALA A 104 -16.22 -47.88 -10.49
CA ALA A 104 -16.83 -47.50 -11.76
C ALA A 104 -18.36 -47.68 -11.72
N THR A 105 -19.09 -46.88 -12.50
CA THR A 105 -20.53 -47.02 -12.70
C THR A 105 -20.80 -47.91 -13.92
N VAL A 106 -21.76 -48.83 -13.83
CA VAL A 106 -22.05 -49.80 -14.91
C VAL A 106 -23.52 -49.75 -15.33
N SER A 107 -23.77 -49.27 -16.55
CA SER A 107 -25.09 -49.29 -17.19
C SER A 107 -25.19 -50.40 -18.25
N TYR A 108 -26.42 -50.82 -18.57
CA TYR A 108 -26.69 -51.78 -19.64
C TYR A 108 -27.93 -51.35 -20.41
N ASP A 109 -27.81 -51.26 -21.73
CA ASP A 109 -28.92 -51.07 -22.64
C ASP A 109 -29.33 -52.43 -23.25
N ALA A 110 -30.58 -52.82 -23.00
CA ALA A 110 -31.15 -54.05 -23.54
C ALA A 110 -31.48 -53.96 -25.04
N GLY A 111 -31.68 -52.75 -25.59
CA GLY A 111 -32.00 -52.54 -27.01
C GLY A 111 -30.81 -52.86 -27.92
N SER A 112 -29.65 -52.27 -27.63
CA SER A 112 -28.38 -52.55 -28.34
C SER A 112 -27.60 -53.73 -27.79
N LYS A 113 -28.00 -54.27 -26.63
CA LYS A 113 -27.26 -55.28 -25.84
C LYS A 113 -25.85 -54.80 -25.44
N THR A 114 -25.71 -53.51 -25.17
CA THR A 114 -24.43 -52.86 -24.84
C THR A 114 -24.34 -52.59 -23.33
N ALA A 115 -23.25 -53.02 -22.71
CA ALA A 115 -22.88 -52.59 -21.36
C ALA A 115 -21.85 -51.46 -21.44
N THR A 116 -22.05 -50.39 -20.66
CA THR A 116 -21.13 -49.27 -20.55
C THR A 116 -20.60 -49.16 -19.12
N VAL A 117 -19.29 -49.09 -18.98
CA VAL A 117 -18.58 -48.89 -17.70
C VAL A 117 -17.91 -47.53 -17.74
N SER A 118 -18.13 -46.69 -16.74
CA SER A 118 -17.52 -45.35 -16.65
C SER A 118 -16.87 -45.10 -15.29
N LYS A 119 -15.67 -44.52 -15.33
CA LYS A 119 -14.91 -44.02 -14.17
C LYS A 119 -14.19 -42.73 -14.59
N ALA A 120 -13.79 -41.89 -13.63
CA ALA A 120 -13.00 -40.70 -13.95
C ALA A 120 -11.74 -41.09 -14.74
N GLY A 121 -11.64 -40.61 -15.99
CA GLY A 121 -10.54 -40.90 -16.92
C GLY A 121 -10.62 -42.23 -17.70
N ALA A 122 -11.71 -43.01 -17.58
CA ALA A 122 -11.87 -44.25 -18.34
C ALA A 122 -13.33 -44.58 -18.70
N GLU A 123 -13.60 -44.91 -19.97
CA GLU A 123 -14.87 -45.43 -20.46
C GLU A 123 -14.67 -46.73 -21.24
N VAL A 124 -15.48 -47.76 -20.96
CA VAL A 124 -15.49 -49.03 -21.71
C VAL A 124 -16.91 -49.34 -22.17
N LYS A 125 -17.09 -49.66 -23.47
CA LYS A 125 -18.35 -50.09 -24.07
C LYS A 125 -18.21 -51.48 -24.66
N VAL A 126 -19.02 -52.42 -24.15
CA VAL A 126 -18.99 -53.85 -24.47
C VAL A 126 -20.31 -54.25 -25.11
N THR A 127 -20.30 -54.73 -26.35
CA THR A 127 -21.52 -55.25 -27.01
C THR A 127 -21.57 -56.77 -26.92
N VAL A 128 -22.68 -57.33 -26.41
CA VAL A 128 -22.83 -58.80 -26.29
C VAL A 128 -22.84 -59.46 -27.68
N GLY A 129 -22.04 -60.51 -27.83
CA GLY A 129 -21.92 -61.29 -29.06
C GLY A 129 -20.94 -60.74 -30.10
N LYS A 130 -20.36 -59.56 -29.90
CA LYS A 130 -19.33 -59.01 -30.80
C LYS A 130 -17.91 -59.33 -30.33
N PRO A 131 -16.96 -59.71 -31.20
CA PRO A 131 -15.55 -59.92 -30.85
C PRO A 131 -14.75 -58.61 -30.72
N GLU A 132 -15.38 -57.54 -30.21
CA GLU A 132 -14.78 -56.21 -30.09
C GLU A 132 -15.26 -55.49 -28.81
N VAL A 133 -14.41 -54.61 -28.28
CA VAL A 133 -14.72 -53.68 -27.18
C VAL A 133 -14.22 -52.30 -27.56
N VAL A 134 -14.96 -51.25 -27.16
CA VAL A 134 -14.48 -49.87 -27.28
C VAL A 134 -13.97 -49.40 -25.92
N ILE A 135 -12.72 -48.94 -25.87
CA ILE A 135 -12.03 -48.46 -24.65
C ILE A 135 -11.53 -47.05 -24.94
N ASN A 136 -12.02 -46.06 -24.18
CA ASN A 136 -11.70 -44.63 -24.37
C ASN A 136 -11.88 -44.12 -25.82
N GLY A 137 -12.83 -44.71 -26.56
CA GLY A 137 -13.09 -44.41 -27.97
C GLY A 137 -12.35 -45.29 -28.98
N GLU A 138 -11.35 -46.07 -28.56
CA GLU A 138 -10.63 -47.00 -29.44
C GLU A 138 -11.26 -48.39 -29.45
N THR A 139 -11.52 -48.94 -30.63
CA THR A 139 -11.94 -50.35 -30.77
C THR A 139 -10.74 -51.29 -30.62
N ARG A 140 -10.86 -52.27 -29.73
CA ARG A 140 -9.90 -53.35 -29.49
C ARG A 140 -10.57 -54.72 -29.74
N PRO A 141 -9.91 -55.70 -30.38
CA PRO A 141 -10.47 -57.03 -30.57
C PRO A 141 -10.55 -57.80 -29.24
N LEU A 142 -11.47 -58.77 -29.18
CA LEU A 142 -11.62 -59.71 -28.07
C LEU A 142 -11.44 -61.16 -28.57
N ASP A 143 -10.57 -61.93 -27.91
CA ASP A 143 -10.33 -63.34 -28.22
C ASP A 143 -11.59 -64.21 -28.12
N VAL A 144 -12.51 -63.84 -27.22
CA VAL A 144 -13.82 -64.45 -27.06
C VAL A 144 -14.88 -63.35 -26.92
N PRO A 145 -15.96 -63.36 -27.72
CA PRO A 145 -17.03 -62.38 -27.60
C PRO A 145 -17.66 -62.35 -26.20
N PRO A 146 -18.12 -61.18 -25.70
CA PRO A 146 -18.89 -61.07 -24.48
C PRO A 146 -20.18 -61.88 -24.59
N VAL A 147 -20.53 -62.62 -23.53
CA VAL A 147 -21.73 -63.48 -23.52
C VAL A 147 -22.62 -63.16 -22.34
N ILE A 148 -23.94 -63.29 -22.51
CA ILE A 148 -24.86 -63.35 -21.38
C ILE A 148 -24.93 -64.81 -20.91
N TYR A 149 -24.59 -65.05 -19.65
CA TYR A 149 -24.73 -66.34 -19.00
C TYR A 149 -25.52 -66.16 -17.71
N GLN A 150 -26.65 -66.88 -17.57
CA GLN A 150 -27.54 -66.80 -16.41
C GLN A 150 -27.89 -65.35 -16.00
N GLY A 151 -28.24 -64.51 -16.99
CA GLY A 151 -28.60 -63.10 -16.79
C GLY A 151 -27.42 -62.14 -16.58
N THR A 152 -26.18 -62.64 -16.52
CA THR A 152 -24.97 -61.83 -16.28
C THR A 152 -24.13 -61.68 -17.55
N VAL A 153 -23.69 -60.46 -17.86
CA VAL A 153 -22.71 -60.23 -18.95
C VAL A 153 -21.32 -60.65 -18.48
N LEU A 154 -20.72 -61.63 -19.16
CA LEU A 154 -19.36 -62.09 -18.95
C LEU A 154 -18.42 -61.56 -20.04
N VAL A 155 -17.23 -61.10 -19.66
CA VAL A 155 -16.20 -60.51 -20.54
C VAL A 155 -14.81 -61.12 -20.33
N PRO A 156 -13.94 -61.17 -21.34
CA PRO A 156 -12.53 -61.57 -21.16
C PRO A 156 -11.82 -60.64 -20.17
N VAL A 157 -11.29 -61.18 -19.06
CA VAL A 157 -10.70 -60.34 -17.99
C VAL A 157 -9.53 -59.46 -18.47
N ARG A 158 -8.69 -59.98 -19.38
CA ARG A 158 -7.41 -59.37 -19.76
C ARG A 158 -7.59 -58.01 -20.45
N VAL A 159 -8.26 -58.01 -21.61
CA VAL A 159 -8.39 -56.81 -22.47
C VAL A 159 -9.09 -55.66 -21.73
N ILE A 160 -10.09 -55.97 -20.90
CA ILE A 160 -10.83 -54.94 -20.15
C ILE A 160 -10.01 -54.40 -18.97
N SER A 161 -9.22 -55.26 -18.30
CA SER A 161 -8.33 -54.82 -17.20
C SER A 161 -7.20 -53.93 -17.72
N GLU A 162 -6.55 -54.33 -18.82
CA GLU A 162 -5.48 -53.58 -19.47
C GLU A 162 -5.96 -52.18 -19.90
N GLY A 163 -7.15 -52.12 -20.52
CA GLY A 163 -7.78 -50.85 -20.91
C GLY A 163 -8.17 -49.91 -19.76
N MET A 164 -8.17 -50.41 -18.52
CA MET A 164 -8.41 -49.62 -17.30
C MET A 164 -7.17 -49.49 -16.40
N GLY A 165 -5.97 -49.78 -16.91
CA GLY A 165 -4.71 -49.62 -16.18
C GLY A 165 -4.47 -50.68 -15.09
N ALA A 166 -5.14 -51.83 -15.16
CA ALA A 166 -4.94 -52.94 -14.25
C ALA A 166 -4.14 -54.08 -14.91
N TYR A 167 -3.15 -54.59 -14.17
CA TYR A 167 -2.35 -55.75 -14.56
C TYR A 167 -3.05 -57.05 -14.13
N VAL A 168 -3.05 -58.06 -15.00
CA VAL A 168 -3.66 -59.38 -14.73
C VAL A 168 -2.59 -60.47 -14.75
N GLN A 169 -2.43 -61.15 -13.63
CA GLN A 169 -1.51 -62.28 -13.47
C GLN A 169 -2.28 -63.58 -13.25
N TRP A 170 -1.89 -64.64 -13.96
CA TRP A 170 -2.29 -66.01 -13.63
C TRP A 170 -1.24 -66.63 -12.71
N VAL A 171 -1.68 -67.21 -11.59
CA VAL A 171 -0.84 -67.94 -10.63
C VAL A 171 -1.18 -69.43 -10.77
N PRO A 172 -0.42 -70.20 -11.59
CA PRO A 172 -0.79 -71.56 -11.96
C PRO A 172 -0.85 -72.50 -10.75
N ASP A 173 0.13 -72.43 -9.85
CA ASP A 173 0.24 -73.30 -8.66
C ASP A 173 -0.97 -73.20 -7.72
N ARG A 174 -1.71 -72.09 -7.78
CA ARG A 174 -2.87 -71.80 -6.92
C ARG A 174 -4.19 -71.73 -7.70
N HIS A 175 -4.17 -71.99 -9.00
CA HIS A 175 -5.29 -71.81 -9.91
C HIS A 175 -6.00 -70.45 -9.72
N LEU A 176 -5.22 -69.38 -9.57
CA LEU A 176 -5.67 -68.08 -9.05
C LEU A 176 -5.39 -66.96 -10.05
N VAL A 177 -6.38 -66.11 -10.32
CA VAL A 177 -6.20 -64.87 -11.10
C VAL A 177 -6.02 -63.70 -10.13
N VAL A 178 -4.91 -62.99 -10.25
CA VAL A 178 -4.63 -61.77 -9.48
C VAL A 178 -4.74 -60.58 -10.41
N VAL A 179 -5.64 -59.65 -10.12
CA VAL A 179 -5.75 -58.36 -10.81
C VAL A 179 -5.24 -57.27 -9.87
N ARG A 180 -4.23 -56.52 -10.31
CA ARG A 180 -3.67 -55.40 -9.56
C ARG A 180 -3.88 -54.12 -10.34
N TYR A 181 -4.68 -53.23 -9.78
CA TYR A 181 -4.80 -51.88 -10.31
C TYR A 181 -3.53 -51.11 -9.97
N ILE A 182 -2.83 -50.64 -10.99
CA ILE A 182 -1.80 -49.64 -10.81
C ILE A 182 -2.56 -48.31 -10.91
N PRO A 183 -2.76 -47.55 -9.81
CA PRO A 183 -3.25 -46.19 -9.95
C PRO A 183 -2.29 -45.48 -10.89
N ALA A 184 -2.83 -44.91 -11.98
CA ALA A 184 -2.01 -44.15 -12.91
C ALA A 184 -1.21 -43.15 -12.09
N THR A 185 0.12 -43.27 -12.13
CA THR A 185 0.99 -42.28 -11.48
C THR A 185 0.51 -40.92 -11.98
N PRO A 186 0.21 -39.95 -11.11
CA PRO A 186 -0.15 -38.62 -11.56
C PRO A 186 0.94 -38.19 -12.55
N PRO A 187 0.56 -37.64 -13.72
CA PRO A 187 1.51 -37.36 -14.79
C PRO A 187 2.71 -36.64 -14.16
N PRO A 188 3.95 -37.08 -14.43
CA PRO A 188 5.11 -36.51 -13.78
C PRO A 188 5.02 -34.99 -13.92
N PRO A 189 5.20 -34.22 -12.83
CA PRO A 189 5.16 -32.77 -12.91
C PRO A 189 6.00 -32.34 -14.12
N PRO A 190 5.46 -31.46 -15.00
CA PRO A 190 6.10 -31.15 -16.26
C PRO A 190 7.57 -30.87 -16.02
N ALA A 191 8.44 -31.55 -16.78
CA ALA A 191 9.86 -31.60 -16.51
C ALA A 191 10.38 -30.21 -16.16
N PRO A 192 11.16 -30.03 -15.07
CA PRO A 192 11.64 -28.71 -14.69
C PRO A 192 12.25 -28.04 -15.93
N PRO A 193 11.87 -26.79 -16.26
CA PRO A 193 12.50 -26.09 -17.37
C PRO A 193 14.02 -26.16 -17.18
N PRO A 194 14.79 -26.44 -18.25
CA PRO A 194 16.23 -26.72 -18.17
C PRO A 194 16.88 -25.64 -17.32
N PRO A 195 17.52 -26.03 -16.19
CA PRO A 195 17.39 -25.39 -14.88
C PRO A 195 17.26 -23.89 -15.04
N SER A 196 16.02 -23.39 -15.05
CA SER A 196 15.72 -21.98 -15.28
C SER A 196 16.55 -21.18 -14.28
N ALA A 197 17.60 -20.52 -14.78
CA ALA A 197 18.86 -20.30 -14.06
C ALA A 197 18.57 -19.95 -12.59
N MET A 198 18.87 -20.91 -11.70
CA MET A 198 18.34 -21.06 -10.32
C MET A 198 17.54 -19.82 -9.92
N PRO A 199 16.19 -19.84 -9.97
CA PRO A 199 15.36 -18.63 -10.00
C PRO A 199 15.92 -17.67 -8.96
N PRO A 200 16.47 -16.51 -9.39
CA PRO A 200 17.49 -15.81 -8.63
C PRO A 200 16.98 -15.62 -7.22
N PRO A 201 17.81 -15.92 -6.20
CA PRO A 201 17.36 -16.07 -4.82
C PRO A 201 16.44 -14.90 -4.51
N PRO A 202 15.19 -15.17 -4.06
CA PRO A 202 14.08 -14.23 -4.13
C PRO A 202 14.59 -12.88 -3.69
N PRO A 203 14.54 -11.86 -4.59
CA PRO A 203 15.43 -10.72 -4.53
C PRO A 203 15.42 -10.20 -3.09
N PRO A 204 16.61 -10.09 -2.45
CA PRO A 204 16.70 -9.89 -1.01
C PRO A 204 15.73 -8.77 -0.64
N PRO A 205 14.83 -9.00 0.34
CA PRO A 205 13.63 -8.19 0.55
C PRO A 205 14.06 -6.72 0.45
N PRO A 206 13.49 -5.97 -0.52
CA PRO A 206 14.15 -4.81 -1.10
C PRO A 206 14.69 -3.95 0.03
N PRO A 207 16.01 -3.68 0.05
CA PRO A 207 16.69 -3.17 1.24
C PRO A 207 15.85 -2.04 1.80
N PRO A 208 15.44 -2.12 3.09
CA PRO A 208 14.37 -1.27 3.64
C PRO A 208 14.66 0.16 3.22
N PRO A 209 13.74 0.77 2.42
CA PRO A 209 14.10 1.76 1.41
C PRO A 209 15.07 2.75 2.01
N ALA A 210 16.31 2.74 1.47
CA ALA A 210 17.46 3.38 2.11
C ALA A 210 17.03 4.75 2.61
N PRO A 211 17.15 5.03 3.92
CA PRO A 211 16.41 6.10 4.58
C PRO A 211 16.51 7.36 3.75
N TYR A 212 15.38 7.75 3.16
CA TYR A 212 15.38 8.66 2.04
C TYR A 212 15.42 10.08 2.57
N TYR A 213 16.64 10.54 2.85
CA TYR A 213 16.96 11.91 3.24
C TYR A 213 16.74 12.81 2.03
N ASP A 214 15.49 13.19 1.78
CA ASP A 214 15.17 14.14 0.74
C ASP A 214 15.56 15.53 1.24
N PHE A 215 16.80 15.94 0.92
CA PHE A 215 17.36 17.25 1.21
C PHE A 215 17.19 18.17 0.00
N TYR A 216 16.77 19.40 0.24
CA TYR A 216 16.79 20.43 -0.79
C TYR A 216 17.17 21.80 -0.24
N VAL A 217 17.63 22.64 -1.16
CA VAL A 217 17.79 24.08 -0.96
C VAL A 217 17.20 24.80 -2.17
N ALA A 218 16.51 25.91 -1.93
CA ALA A 218 15.91 26.72 -2.97
C ALA A 218 16.00 28.22 -2.70
N GLY A 219 15.93 28.99 -3.78
CA GLY A 219 15.93 30.45 -3.75
C GLY A 219 14.81 31.01 -4.61
N ASP A 220 13.94 31.80 -3.98
CA ASP A 220 12.78 32.44 -4.59
C ASP A 220 13.02 33.93 -4.83
N TYR A 221 12.57 34.43 -5.97
CA TYR A 221 12.38 35.85 -6.21
C TYR A 221 10.92 36.22 -5.90
N ILE A 222 10.70 37.21 -5.03
CA ILE A 222 9.35 37.68 -4.67
C ILE A 222 9.00 38.88 -5.55
N PHE A 223 7.97 38.73 -6.39
CA PHE A 223 7.56 39.74 -7.37
C PHE A 223 6.64 40.79 -6.75
N SER A 224 7.00 42.07 -6.92
CA SER A 224 6.19 43.23 -6.52
C SER A 224 5.54 43.09 -5.13
N PRO A 225 6.33 42.75 -4.08
CA PRO A 225 5.81 42.44 -2.76
C PRO A 225 5.13 43.66 -2.14
N LYS A 226 3.97 43.43 -1.57
CA LYS A 226 3.19 44.44 -0.86
C LYS A 226 3.58 44.43 0.62
N VAL A 227 4.14 45.55 1.07
CA VAL A 227 4.52 45.75 2.47
C VAL A 227 3.64 46.84 3.08
N TYR A 228 2.97 46.50 4.17
CA TYR A 228 2.17 47.39 5.00
C TYR A 228 2.81 47.47 6.38
N ASN A 229 3.29 48.66 6.74
CA ASN A 229 3.82 48.99 8.07
C ASN A 229 3.65 50.50 8.30
N GLU A 230 4.13 51.03 9.42
CA GLU A 230 4.03 52.45 9.80
C GLU A 230 4.71 53.40 8.82
N PHE A 231 5.63 52.90 8.00
CA PHE A 231 6.36 53.65 6.98
C PHE A 231 5.71 53.55 5.59
N VAL A 232 4.89 52.53 5.32
CA VAL A 232 4.49 52.17 3.95
C VAL A 232 3.04 51.67 3.89
N PRO A 233 2.16 52.29 3.07
CA PRO A 233 0.77 51.87 2.88
C PRO A 233 0.59 50.85 1.73
N GLY A 234 1.45 49.82 1.62
CA GLY A 234 1.39 48.84 0.54
C GLY A 234 2.23 49.17 -0.70
N ASN A 235 3.26 49.99 -0.57
CA ASN A 235 4.23 50.23 -1.64
C ASN A 235 5.15 49.01 -1.81
N THR A 236 5.79 48.93 -2.98
CA THR A 236 6.73 47.87 -3.36
C THR A 236 8.06 48.55 -3.71
N SER A 237 9.22 48.11 -3.23
CA SER A 237 10.47 48.62 -3.82
C SER A 237 10.64 48.03 -5.21
N THR A 238 11.01 48.88 -6.17
CA THR A 238 11.48 48.43 -7.48
C THR A 238 13.01 48.27 -7.47
N ASN A 239 13.50 47.57 -8.50
CA ASN A 239 14.91 47.30 -8.77
C ASN A 239 15.77 48.56 -9.02
N ASN A 240 15.16 49.72 -9.23
CA ASN A 240 15.87 50.93 -9.67
C ASN A 240 16.66 51.65 -8.57
N ASN A 241 16.45 51.37 -7.28
CA ASN A 241 17.24 51.94 -6.18
C ASN A 241 17.36 51.06 -4.92
N GLY A 242 16.40 50.17 -4.63
CA GLY A 242 16.36 49.48 -3.32
C GLY A 242 16.95 48.09 -3.25
N GLY A 243 16.96 47.35 -4.37
CA GLY A 243 17.21 45.91 -4.38
C GLY A 243 15.91 45.10 -4.54
N PHE A 244 16.03 43.78 -4.42
CA PHE A 244 14.91 42.84 -4.60
C PHE A 244 14.53 42.16 -3.27
N SER A 245 13.32 41.60 -3.24
CA SER A 245 12.86 40.74 -2.14
C SER A 245 13.01 39.28 -2.56
N TYR A 246 13.42 38.43 -1.64
CA TYR A 246 13.73 37.04 -1.91
C TYR A 246 13.51 36.16 -0.67
N ARG A 247 13.33 34.86 -0.90
CA ARG A 247 13.37 33.83 0.13
C ARG A 247 14.49 32.84 -0.21
N LEU A 248 15.17 32.36 0.81
CA LEU A 248 16.06 31.20 0.74
C LEU A 248 15.53 30.20 1.74
N HIS A 249 15.22 28.98 1.32
CA HIS A 249 14.75 27.94 2.23
C HIS A 249 15.33 26.58 1.87
N GLY A 250 15.37 25.69 2.85
CA GLY A 250 15.87 24.34 2.65
C GLY A 250 15.52 23.44 3.81
N ALA A 251 15.11 22.21 3.50
CA ALA A 251 14.65 21.25 4.47
C ALA A 251 15.32 19.89 4.27
N ILE A 252 15.54 19.17 5.37
CA ILE A 252 16.07 17.80 5.41
C ILE A 252 15.20 16.94 6.34
N GLU A 253 14.82 15.75 5.87
CA GLU A 253 14.13 14.74 6.69
C GLU A 253 15.16 13.82 7.37
N ILE A 254 15.20 13.79 8.70
CA ILE A 254 16.16 13.01 9.49
C ILE A 254 15.39 12.09 10.46
N PRO A 255 15.60 10.75 10.43
CA PRO A 255 14.98 9.85 11.38
C PRO A 255 15.76 9.88 12.72
N ILE A 256 15.24 10.59 13.72
CA ILE A 256 15.81 10.64 15.07
C ILE A 256 15.05 9.64 15.94
N MET A 257 15.73 8.66 16.54
CA MET A 257 15.11 7.59 17.35
C MET A 257 13.96 6.86 16.63
N ALA A 258 14.15 6.58 15.33
CA ALA A 258 13.15 6.01 14.41
C ALA A 258 11.87 6.84 14.19
N LEU A 259 11.77 8.05 14.74
CA LEU A 259 10.71 9.00 14.44
C LEU A 259 11.10 9.87 13.22
N PRO A 260 10.16 10.13 12.29
CA PRO A 260 10.42 10.94 11.09
C PRO A 260 10.42 12.43 11.43
N PHE A 261 11.58 12.93 11.86
CA PHE A 261 11.80 14.36 12.06
C PHE A 261 12.21 15.05 10.77
N MET A 262 12.08 16.37 10.78
CA MET A 262 12.41 17.29 9.70
C MET A 262 13.07 18.51 10.32
N VAL A 263 14.15 19.00 9.71
CA VAL A 263 14.72 20.31 10.03
C VAL A 263 14.61 21.19 8.79
N GLU A 264 14.15 22.42 8.96
CA GLU A 264 14.13 23.44 7.90
C GLU A 264 14.73 24.75 8.41
N VAL A 265 15.37 25.46 7.49
CA VAL A 265 15.67 26.88 7.64
C VAL A 265 14.95 27.66 6.54
N ASP A 266 14.29 28.76 6.91
CA ASP A 266 13.62 29.69 5.99
C ASP A 266 14.16 31.09 6.30
N TYR A 267 14.61 31.81 5.27
CA TYR A 267 15.11 33.17 5.37
C TYR A 267 14.35 34.02 4.36
N ARG A 268 13.75 35.13 4.81
CA ARG A 268 13.01 36.07 3.94
C ARG A 268 13.63 37.45 4.07
N GLN A 269 13.90 38.09 2.92
CA GLN A 269 14.22 39.51 2.85
C GLN A 269 13.07 40.23 2.16
N TRP A 270 12.39 41.12 2.88
CA TRP A 270 11.43 42.06 2.32
C TRP A 270 12.13 43.41 2.11
N ASN A 271 12.06 43.95 0.90
CA ASN A 271 12.69 45.22 0.52
C ASN A 271 11.63 46.17 -0.05
N TRP A 272 11.49 47.33 0.58
CA TRP A 272 10.43 48.30 0.35
C TRP A 272 10.94 49.74 0.43
N GLN A 273 10.14 50.69 -0.04
CA GLN A 273 10.52 52.10 -0.10
C GLN A 273 9.50 52.95 0.65
N HIS A 274 9.97 53.68 1.66
CA HIS A 274 9.23 54.77 2.28
C HIS A 274 9.32 55.98 1.36
N ASN A 275 8.17 56.36 0.79
CA ASN A 275 8.06 57.57 -0.02
C ASN A 275 7.73 58.75 0.90
N CYS A 276 8.37 59.87 0.65
CA CYS A 276 8.13 61.11 1.35
C CYS A 276 8.54 62.27 0.45
N ALA A 277 7.56 63.04 -0.04
CA ALA A 277 7.76 64.19 -0.92
C ALA A 277 8.06 65.51 -0.18
N GLY A 278 8.22 65.46 1.15
CA GLY A 278 8.58 66.59 2.02
C GLY A 278 7.53 66.88 3.10
N LYS A 279 7.76 67.89 3.93
CA LYS A 279 6.98 68.14 5.18
C LYS A 279 5.46 68.35 5.02
N ASN A 280 4.95 68.52 3.80
CA ASN A 280 3.51 68.68 3.53
C ASN A 280 2.84 67.37 3.07
N ASP A 281 3.63 66.33 2.83
CA ASP A 281 3.15 65.01 2.42
C ASP A 281 2.78 64.20 3.68
N PRO A 282 1.52 63.73 3.82
CA PRO A 282 1.10 62.95 4.96
C PRO A 282 1.81 61.59 5.06
N GLU A 283 2.34 61.04 3.96
CA GLU A 283 3.09 59.77 4.01
C GLU A 283 4.40 59.88 4.80
N CYS A 284 4.96 61.08 4.95
CA CYS A 284 6.16 61.33 5.76
C CYS A 284 5.97 61.22 7.28
N TYR A 285 4.74 61.12 7.79
CA TYR A 285 4.44 61.17 9.23
C TYR A 285 4.07 59.80 9.79
N VAL A 286 5.07 59.14 10.39
CA VAL A 286 4.98 57.75 10.84
C VAL A 286 4.64 57.67 12.33
N THR A 287 3.84 56.66 12.71
CA THR A 287 3.48 56.42 14.12
C THR A 287 4.71 55.99 14.92
N THR A 288 4.93 56.57 16.10
CA THR A 288 6.08 56.24 16.96
C THR A 288 5.88 54.94 17.75
N ILE A 289 6.99 54.33 18.17
CA ILE A 289 7.00 53.21 19.13
C ILE A 289 6.24 53.62 20.40
N GLY A 290 5.35 52.75 20.87
CA GLY A 290 4.38 53.02 21.94
C GLY A 290 3.07 53.65 21.47
N GLY A 291 2.94 54.04 20.20
CA GLY A 291 1.72 54.64 19.64
C GLY A 291 1.45 56.09 20.05
N LEU A 292 2.43 56.75 20.70
CA LEU A 292 2.27 58.07 21.32
C LEU A 292 2.57 59.23 20.35
N GLY A 293 1.88 59.25 19.21
CA GLY A 293 1.95 60.31 18.20
C GLY A 293 2.76 59.96 16.96
N GLN A 294 3.07 60.97 16.16
CA GLN A 294 3.73 60.83 14.86
C GLN A 294 5.06 61.60 14.79
N TYR A 295 6.00 61.09 14.01
CA TYR A 295 7.30 61.70 13.75
C TYR A 295 7.54 61.86 12.24
N PHE A 296 8.23 62.93 11.84
CA PHE A 296 8.59 63.15 10.43
C PHE A 296 9.78 62.26 10.05
N GLN A 297 9.54 61.32 9.14
CA GLN A 297 10.56 60.44 8.58
C GLN A 297 10.87 60.87 7.13
N PRO A 298 12.15 61.07 6.76
CA PRO A 298 12.52 61.34 5.37
C PRO A 298 12.54 60.04 4.55
N ALA A 299 12.37 60.14 3.23
CA ALA A 299 12.35 58.99 2.32
C ALA A 299 13.59 58.08 2.49
N PHE A 300 13.37 56.78 2.62
CA PHE A 300 14.43 55.78 2.78
C PHE A 300 13.99 54.41 2.23
N ILE A 301 14.94 53.47 2.19
CA ILE A 301 14.73 52.11 1.70
C ILE A 301 14.80 51.16 2.89
N GLY A 302 13.64 50.64 3.28
CA GLY A 302 13.49 49.70 4.37
C GLY A 302 13.74 48.27 3.92
N ARG A 303 14.41 47.51 4.78
CA ARG A 303 14.63 46.08 4.64
C ARG A 303 14.29 45.40 5.95
N ASP A 304 13.44 44.40 5.85
CA ASP A 304 13.15 43.45 6.91
C ASP A 304 13.79 42.11 6.55
N TYR A 305 14.29 41.44 7.59
CA TYR A 305 15.04 40.20 7.51
C TYR A 305 14.46 39.24 8.53
N ASP A 306 13.79 38.19 8.05
CA ASP A 306 13.33 37.10 8.89
C ASP A 306 14.22 35.88 8.69
N PHE A 307 14.50 35.17 9.79
CA PHE A 307 15.13 33.85 9.81
C PHE A 307 14.34 32.93 10.74
N ASP A 308 13.86 31.81 10.21
CA ASP A 308 13.12 30.79 10.93
C ASP A 308 13.95 29.50 10.98
N ALA A 309 14.18 28.96 12.17
CA ALA A 309 14.66 27.59 12.34
C ALA A 309 13.48 26.70 12.79
N ARG A 310 13.17 25.66 12.01
CA ARG A 310 11.99 24.80 12.17
C ARG A 310 12.39 23.36 12.47
N LEU A 311 11.72 22.74 13.44
CA LEU A 311 11.80 21.31 13.75
C LEU A 311 10.40 20.69 13.63
N GLY A 312 10.22 19.81 12.65
CA GLY A 312 8.97 19.12 12.37
C GLY A 312 8.97 17.65 12.77
N LEU A 313 7.82 17.14 13.19
CA LEU A 313 7.52 15.71 13.31
C LEU A 313 6.43 15.33 12.30
N ARG A 314 6.67 14.32 11.46
CA ARG A 314 5.70 13.91 10.42
C ARG A 314 4.44 13.33 11.05
N ILE A 315 3.30 13.99 10.84
CA ILE A 315 1.99 13.56 11.33
C ILE A 315 1.13 12.87 10.26
N LEU A 316 1.31 13.21 8.98
CA LEU A 316 0.50 12.65 7.90
C LEU A 316 1.32 12.48 6.60
N LYS A 317 0.89 11.55 5.74
CA LYS A 317 1.44 11.35 4.41
C LYS A 317 0.57 12.03 3.34
N PRO A 318 1.13 12.64 2.29
CA PRO A 318 2.57 12.79 2.03
C PRO A 318 3.16 14.03 2.73
N ARG A 319 4.26 13.83 3.47
CA ARG A 319 5.17 14.88 3.99
C ARG A 319 4.50 16.07 4.72
N ILE A 320 3.50 15.81 5.57
CA ILE A 320 2.90 16.85 6.43
C ILE A 320 3.44 16.71 7.85
N TYR A 321 3.94 17.83 8.39
CA TYR A 321 4.62 17.95 9.67
C TYR A 321 3.86 18.85 10.63
N LEU A 322 3.83 18.46 11.90
CA LEU A 322 3.60 19.40 13.00
C LEU A 322 4.96 20.01 13.37
N VAL A 323 5.08 21.33 13.31
CA VAL A 323 6.34 22.05 13.42
C VAL A 323 6.36 22.94 14.66
N GLY A 324 7.47 22.88 15.40
CA GLY A 324 7.90 23.95 16.31
C GLY A 324 8.96 24.79 15.63
N GLY A 325 8.80 26.12 15.65
CA GLY A 325 9.73 27.08 15.06
C GLY A 325 10.32 28.02 16.10
N TYR A 326 11.54 28.49 15.85
CA TYR A 326 12.11 29.66 16.53
C TYR A 326 12.54 30.67 15.48
N MET A 327 12.06 31.91 15.61
CA MET A 327 12.28 32.96 14.63
C MET A 327 13.13 34.09 15.19
N TRP A 328 13.93 34.68 14.32
CA TRP A 328 14.61 35.94 14.48
C TRP A 328 14.15 36.91 13.39
N ARG A 329 13.73 38.11 13.76
CA ARG A 329 13.43 39.21 12.84
C ARG A 329 14.36 40.39 13.12
N GLY A 330 14.82 41.03 12.06
CA GLY A 330 15.67 42.21 12.10
C GLY A 330 15.42 43.13 10.92
N ASN A 331 16.04 44.30 10.93
CA ASN A 331 15.80 45.35 9.95
C ASN A 331 17.02 46.26 9.77
N ASN A 332 16.99 47.14 8.76
CA ASN A 332 18.03 48.15 8.52
C ASN A 332 17.70 49.57 9.00
N TYR A 333 16.53 49.79 9.61
CA TYR A 333 16.00 51.12 9.95
C TYR A 333 15.92 51.43 11.46
N GLY A 334 16.54 50.59 12.30
CA GLY A 334 16.83 50.90 13.70
C GLY A 334 15.83 50.35 14.71
N TYR A 335 14.88 49.51 14.27
CA TYR A 335 13.98 48.78 15.18
C TYR A 335 14.73 47.63 15.87
N PRO A 336 14.29 47.20 17.07
CA PRO A 336 14.98 46.16 17.79
C PRO A 336 14.96 44.85 17.01
N LYS A 337 15.92 43.97 17.31
CA LYS A 337 15.86 42.58 16.85
C LYS A 337 14.81 41.86 17.67
N GLU A 338 13.85 41.25 16.99
CA GLU A 338 12.76 40.53 17.62
C GLU A 338 13.00 39.01 17.54
N THR A 339 12.64 38.28 18.59
CA THR A 339 12.69 36.82 18.59
C THR A 339 11.48 36.22 19.28
N GLY A 340 11.10 35.00 18.87
CA GLY A 340 10.07 34.24 19.57
C GLY A 340 9.91 32.82 19.03
N ALA A 341 9.20 32.01 19.82
CA ALA A 341 8.84 30.65 19.46
C ALA A 341 7.45 30.60 18.81
N GLY A 342 7.25 29.64 17.93
CA GLY A 342 6.00 29.44 17.21
C GLY A 342 5.71 27.96 16.97
N VAL A 343 4.47 27.69 16.56
CA VAL A 343 4.04 26.36 16.13
C VAL A 343 3.23 26.45 14.85
N GLY A 344 3.22 25.39 14.06
CA GLY A 344 2.48 25.39 12.81
C GLY A 344 2.42 24.04 12.13
N LEU A 345 1.91 24.09 10.90
CA LEU A 345 1.92 22.97 9.97
C LEU A 345 2.82 23.30 8.78
N GLU A 346 3.57 22.31 8.34
CA GLU A 346 4.45 22.40 7.18
C GLU A 346 4.16 21.22 6.26
N LYS A 347 4.06 21.47 4.95
CA LYS A 347 3.99 20.43 3.93
C LYS A 347 5.12 20.64 2.94
N LEU A 348 6.12 19.77 2.99
CA LEU A 348 7.27 19.82 2.09
C LEU A 348 6.92 19.36 0.67
N PRO A 349 7.57 19.90 -0.38
CA PRO A 349 7.37 19.45 -1.76
C PRO A 349 7.79 17.98 -1.92
N ASP A 350 7.01 17.17 -2.64
CA ASP A 350 7.38 15.78 -2.95
C ASP A 350 8.29 15.75 -4.19
N LEU A 351 9.60 15.90 -4.00
CA LEU A 351 10.58 16.01 -5.08
C LEU A 351 10.85 14.68 -5.84
N ASP A 352 10.15 13.60 -5.50
CA ASP A 352 10.06 12.37 -6.29
C ASP A 352 8.95 12.41 -7.35
N ARG A 353 8.12 13.46 -7.34
CA ARG A 353 6.99 13.63 -8.27
C ARG A 353 7.25 14.80 -9.19
N VAL A 354 6.83 14.65 -10.44
CA VAL A 354 6.93 15.73 -11.46
C VAL A 354 6.19 16.99 -11.02
N PHE A 355 5.06 16.83 -10.31
CA PHE A 355 4.32 17.90 -9.68
C PHE A 355 4.05 17.57 -8.22
N SER A 356 4.28 18.54 -7.33
CA SER A 356 3.81 18.52 -5.95
C SER A 356 3.30 19.90 -5.55
N TRP A 357 2.35 19.94 -4.61
CA TRP A 357 2.01 21.16 -3.90
C TRP A 357 2.79 21.19 -2.58
N TYR A 358 3.03 22.37 -2.03
CA TYR A 358 3.67 22.53 -0.73
C TYR A 358 3.17 23.81 -0.07
N GLY A 359 3.52 24.00 1.20
CA GLY A 359 3.19 25.23 1.91
C GLY A 359 3.18 25.07 3.43
N SER A 360 3.27 26.21 4.09
CA SER A 360 3.38 26.33 5.53
C SER A 360 2.29 27.26 6.11
N ALA A 361 1.99 27.06 7.39
CA ALA A 361 1.28 28.02 8.21
C ALA A 361 1.81 27.93 9.65
N LEU A 362 2.63 28.91 10.06
CA LEU A 362 3.26 28.99 11.38
C LEU A 362 2.79 30.24 12.12
N TYR A 363 2.39 30.07 13.38
CA TYR A 363 2.03 31.16 14.28
C TYR A 363 3.08 31.29 15.39
N TYR A 364 3.70 32.46 15.47
CA TYR A 364 4.67 32.87 16.48
C TYR A 364 4.02 33.72 17.57
N PHE A 365 4.19 33.30 18.81
CA PHE A 365 3.55 33.90 19.97
C PHE A 365 4.45 35.00 20.56
N GLY A 366 3.95 36.24 20.58
CA GLY A 366 4.60 37.35 21.28
C GLY A 366 6.08 37.54 20.94
N ILE A 367 6.46 37.50 19.66
CA ILE A 367 7.81 37.84 19.21
C ILE A 367 8.13 39.24 19.72
N ASN A 368 9.31 39.44 20.32
CA ASN A 368 9.63 40.73 20.93
C ASN A 368 11.12 41.04 20.96
N GLY A 369 11.41 42.33 21.10
CA GLY A 369 12.74 42.92 21.21
C GLY A 369 12.71 44.23 22.00
N ASN A 370 13.80 44.52 22.72
CA ASN A 370 13.90 45.73 23.55
C ASN A 370 14.49 46.90 22.75
N TYR A 371 13.71 47.96 22.57
CA TYR A 371 14.13 49.23 22.00
C TYR A 371 14.39 50.26 23.09
N THR A 372 15.63 50.74 23.22
CA THR A 372 15.98 51.81 24.17
C THR A 372 16.06 53.14 23.44
N SER A 373 15.14 54.05 23.75
CA SER A 373 15.11 55.39 23.19
C SER A 373 15.95 56.38 23.99
N THR A 374 16.33 57.50 23.38
CA THR A 374 17.09 58.56 24.07
C THR A 374 16.20 59.31 25.07
N PRO A 375 16.74 59.87 26.17
CA PRO A 375 15.92 60.56 27.19
C PRO A 375 15.01 61.67 26.62
N LEU A 376 15.49 62.38 25.59
CA LEU A 376 14.73 63.41 24.86
C LEU A 376 13.47 62.84 24.19
N ALA A 377 13.56 61.68 23.55
CA ALA A 377 12.44 60.99 22.91
C ALA A 377 11.51 60.28 23.93
N CYS A 378 11.91 60.21 25.20
CA CYS A 378 11.10 59.72 26.31
C CYS A 378 10.31 60.82 27.04
N GLY A 379 10.39 62.07 26.58
CA GLY A 379 9.81 63.22 27.30
C GLY A 379 10.52 63.57 28.62
N ASN A 380 11.69 62.99 28.90
CA ASN A 380 12.46 63.21 30.11
C ASN A 380 13.83 63.83 29.77
N PRO A 381 13.92 65.18 29.66
CA PRO A 381 15.18 65.85 29.33
C PRO A 381 16.25 65.71 30.42
N THR A 382 15.90 65.21 31.61
CA THR A 382 16.78 65.09 32.78
C THR A 382 17.47 63.72 32.94
N GLY A 383 17.50 62.89 31.89
CA GLY A 383 18.61 61.93 31.72
C GLY A 383 18.34 60.45 31.97
N SER A 384 17.10 59.98 31.93
CA SER A 384 16.80 58.53 31.92
C SER A 384 16.28 58.08 30.55
N SER A 385 17.00 57.16 29.91
CA SER A 385 16.53 56.46 28.71
C SER A 385 15.34 55.57 29.07
N CYS A 386 14.37 55.48 28.18
CA CYS A 386 13.21 54.59 28.30
C CYS A 386 13.40 53.38 27.38
N THR A 387 13.07 52.20 27.88
CA THR A 387 13.10 50.95 27.12
C THR A 387 11.68 50.47 26.89
N TYR A 388 11.31 50.34 25.62
CA TYR A 388 10.07 49.74 25.17
C TYR A 388 10.34 48.30 24.73
N ASN A 389 9.54 47.36 25.21
CA ASN A 389 9.53 46.01 24.65
C ASN A 389 8.56 46.02 23.46
N VAL A 390 9.12 46.12 22.25
CA VAL A 390 8.36 46.09 21.00
C VAL A 390 8.09 44.64 20.66
N GLY A 391 6.88 44.31 20.27
CA GLY A 391 6.55 42.94 19.89
C GLY A 391 5.18 42.74 19.24
N TYR A 392 5.10 41.62 18.52
CA TYR A 392 3.99 41.21 17.69
C TYR A 392 3.56 39.77 18.01
N ASN A 393 2.34 39.41 17.66
CA ASN A 393 2.02 38.02 17.30
C ASN A 393 2.10 37.91 15.79
N MET A 394 2.73 36.86 15.24
CA MET A 394 2.99 36.79 13.80
C MET A 394 2.56 35.47 13.17
N LEU A 395 1.75 35.55 12.12
CA LEU A 395 1.41 34.43 11.27
C LEU A 395 2.25 34.50 9.99
N LYS A 396 3.09 33.50 9.75
CA LYS A 396 3.81 33.31 8.49
C LYS A 396 3.17 32.17 7.72
N TYR A 397 3.01 32.34 6.41
CA TYR A 397 2.45 31.32 5.53
C TYR A 397 3.09 31.35 4.15
N ASP A 398 3.02 30.22 3.45
CA ASP A 398 3.24 30.13 2.02
C ASP A 398 2.42 28.96 1.43
N ILE A 399 2.10 29.06 0.15
CA ILE A 399 1.49 27.99 -0.62
C ILE A 399 2.01 28.04 -2.05
N GLY A 400 2.47 26.90 -2.56
CA GLY A 400 3.10 26.81 -3.86
C GLY A 400 2.94 25.46 -4.53
N VAL A 401 3.41 25.40 -5.77
CA VAL A 401 3.57 24.17 -6.54
C VAL A 401 5.00 24.08 -7.06
N SER A 402 5.60 22.91 -6.90
CA SER A 402 6.92 22.57 -7.43
C SER A 402 6.77 21.72 -8.69
N TYR A 403 7.62 21.97 -9.68
CA TYR A 403 7.82 21.13 -10.85
C TYR A 403 9.25 20.58 -10.83
N THR A 404 9.39 19.27 -10.62
CA THR A 404 10.68 18.58 -10.59
C THR A 404 10.99 17.99 -11.96
N PHE A 405 12.18 18.27 -12.49
CA PHE A 405 12.58 17.78 -13.81
C PHE A 405 12.95 16.28 -13.73
N PRO A 406 12.30 15.38 -14.50
CA PRO A 406 12.61 13.96 -14.46
C PRO A 406 14.08 13.68 -14.81
N GLY A 407 14.80 13.03 -13.89
CA GLY A 407 16.21 12.66 -14.09
C GLY A 407 17.22 13.81 -13.93
N PHE A 408 16.81 14.97 -13.40
CA PHE A 408 17.69 16.10 -13.13
C PHE A 408 17.44 16.64 -11.71
N PRO A 409 18.47 17.04 -10.94
CA PRO A 409 18.31 17.44 -9.53
C PRO A 409 17.65 18.82 -9.34
N LEU A 410 17.35 19.54 -10.43
CA LEU A 410 16.67 20.82 -10.36
C LEU A 410 15.16 20.64 -10.18
N PHE A 411 14.54 21.55 -9.45
CA PHE A 411 13.12 21.85 -9.56
C PHE A 411 12.92 23.36 -9.70
N ILE A 412 11.78 23.75 -10.26
CA ILE A 412 11.28 25.12 -10.16
C ILE A 412 10.06 25.13 -9.25
N GLU A 413 9.81 26.26 -8.63
CA GLU A 413 8.64 26.45 -7.79
C GLU A 413 7.99 27.80 -8.02
N VAL A 414 6.67 27.86 -7.86
CA VAL A 414 5.87 29.08 -7.97
C VAL A 414 4.80 29.06 -6.91
N GLY A 415 4.53 30.21 -6.30
CA GLY A 415 3.58 30.28 -5.19
C GLY A 415 3.26 31.68 -4.74
N PHE A 416 2.65 31.75 -3.57
CA PHE A 416 2.35 32.98 -2.86
C PHE A 416 2.72 32.81 -1.39
N LEU A 417 3.42 33.79 -0.83
CA LEU A 417 3.82 33.79 0.57
C LEU A 417 3.45 35.11 1.24
N GLY A 418 3.34 35.09 2.56
CA GLY A 418 3.14 36.29 3.33
C GLY A 418 3.28 36.11 4.84
N ASP A 419 3.55 37.23 5.49
CA ASP A 419 3.80 37.37 6.91
C ASP A 419 2.84 38.45 7.45
N ARG A 420 2.17 38.18 8.58
CA ARG A 420 1.11 39.01 9.16
C ARG A 420 1.35 39.19 10.65
N GLY A 421 1.75 40.40 11.06
CA GLY A 421 2.02 40.75 12.45
C GLY A 421 0.90 41.58 13.07
N TRP A 422 0.31 41.10 14.16
CA TRP A 422 -0.57 41.90 15.02
C TRP A 422 0.25 42.51 16.15
N ALA A 423 0.23 43.84 16.27
CA ALA A 423 0.88 44.55 17.37
C ALA A 423 0.40 44.00 18.73
N TYR A 424 1.35 43.62 19.59
CA TYR A 424 1.08 42.98 20.88
C TYR A 424 1.62 43.80 22.07
N ASN A 425 2.83 44.36 21.94
CA ASN A 425 3.44 45.20 22.97
C ASN A 425 4.23 46.34 22.33
N ALA A 426 3.95 47.59 22.69
CA ALA A 426 4.59 48.84 22.23
C ALA A 426 4.84 49.02 20.71
N ALA A 427 4.38 48.11 19.84
CA ALA A 427 4.51 48.20 18.40
C ALA A 427 3.59 49.31 17.83
N PRO A 428 4.05 50.14 16.87
CA PRO A 428 3.28 51.31 16.43
C PRO A 428 1.95 50.95 15.76
N ILE A 429 1.97 50.01 14.81
CA ILE A 429 0.81 49.44 14.12
C ILE A 429 1.06 47.96 13.81
N GLY A 430 0.06 47.23 13.31
CA GLY A 430 0.26 45.88 12.77
C GLY A 430 0.93 45.89 11.39
N ILE A 431 1.73 44.86 11.10
CA ILE A 431 2.49 44.70 9.85
C ILE A 431 1.87 43.64 8.94
N SER A 432 2.03 43.77 7.63
CA SER A 432 1.62 42.76 6.64
C SER A 432 2.50 42.81 5.40
N GLU A 433 3.17 41.70 5.11
CA GLU A 433 4.10 41.55 3.99
C GLU A 433 3.63 40.37 3.15
N TYR A 434 3.44 40.53 1.83
CA TYR A 434 3.02 39.41 0.98
C TYR A 434 3.38 39.60 -0.49
N GLY A 435 3.54 38.50 -1.22
CA GLY A 435 3.74 38.54 -2.65
C GLY A 435 3.71 37.18 -3.34
N PRO A 436 3.41 37.15 -4.65
CA PRO A 436 3.70 36.00 -5.49
C PRO A 436 5.22 35.83 -5.65
N TYR A 437 5.68 34.60 -5.78
CA TYR A 437 7.10 34.30 -5.98
C TYR A 437 7.30 33.20 -7.01
N ALA A 438 8.53 33.13 -7.54
CA ALA A 438 9.01 31.99 -8.30
C ALA A 438 10.48 31.75 -7.95
N GLY A 439 10.85 30.49 -7.81
CA GLY A 439 12.15 30.05 -7.39
C GLY A 439 12.70 28.88 -8.17
N ILE A 440 13.97 28.60 -7.88
CA ILE A 440 14.71 27.46 -8.40
C ILE A 440 15.35 26.76 -7.20
N GLY A 441 15.16 25.45 -7.13
CA GLY A 441 15.71 24.61 -6.08
C GLY A 441 16.54 23.45 -6.61
N LEU A 442 17.44 22.98 -5.76
CA LEU A 442 18.28 21.82 -5.96
C LEU A 442 17.92 20.76 -4.93
N LYS A 443 17.53 19.59 -5.43
CA LYS A 443 17.45 18.32 -4.71
C LYS A 443 18.86 17.71 -4.64
N ILE A 444 19.30 17.29 -3.46
CA ILE A 444 20.70 16.90 -3.17
C ILE A 444 20.77 15.47 -2.66
#